data_AF-A0A6L6QGC2-F1
#
_entry.id   AF-A0A6L6QGC2-F1
#
_cell.length_a   1.000
_cell.length_b   1.000
_cell.length_c   1.000
_cell.angle_alpha   90.00
_cell.angle_beta   90.00
_cell.angle_gamma   90.00
#
_symmetry.space_group_name_H-M   'P 1'
#
loop_
_entity.id
_entity.type
_entity.pdbx_description
1 polymer ?
#
loop_
_entity_poly.entity_id
_entity_poly.type
_entity_poly.pdbx_seq_one_letter_code
_entity_poly.pdbx_strand_id
1 'polypeptide(L)'
;MKHALLRIAAVALLPLALASCLAPAPYVDRDLGKSMTDMRHAQYINPGADRNMTVPAGLDATAAKSGYEQYEKSFKAPEKNTNTFTIGIGK
;
A
#
# COMPACT_ATOMS: atom_id res chain seq x y z
N MET A 1 55.17 -4.48 15.48
CA MET A 1 54.76 -5.52 14.49
C MET A 1 53.28 -5.90 14.59
N LYS A 2 52.76 -6.30 15.76
CA LYS A 2 51.35 -6.72 15.93
C LYS A 2 50.30 -5.65 15.55
N HIS A 3 50.55 -4.38 15.90
CA HIS A 3 49.65 -3.27 15.53
C HIS A 3 49.68 -2.92 14.03
N ALA A 4 50.81 -3.16 13.34
CA ALA A 4 50.89 -2.96 11.90
C ALA A 4 50.06 -4.02 11.15
N LEU A 5 50.12 -5.27 11.60
CA LEU A 5 49.28 -6.35 11.07
C LEU A 5 47.78 -6.10 11.29
N LEU A 6 47.39 -5.63 12.49
CA LEU A 6 46.00 -5.25 12.79
C LEU A 6 45.49 -4.09 11.93
N ARG A 7 46.34 -3.08 11.67
CA ARG A 7 45.98 -1.95 10.80
C ARG A 7 45.82 -2.37 9.34
N ILE A 8 46.70 -3.23 8.83
CA ILE A 8 46.61 -3.77 7.48
C ILE A 8 45.34 -4.62 7.33
N ALA A 9 45.04 -5.48 8.31
CA ALA A 9 43.82 -6.28 8.31
C ALA A 9 42.55 -5.40 8.34
N ALA A 10 42.54 -4.33 9.14
CA ALA A 10 41.41 -3.40 9.21
C ALA A 10 41.17 -2.66 7.88
N VAL A 11 42.24 -2.21 7.21
CA VAL A 11 42.15 -1.53 5.90
C VAL A 11 41.69 -2.49 4.82
N ALA A 12 42.12 -3.76 4.86
CA ALA A 12 41.72 -4.77 3.88
C ALA A 12 40.25 -5.20 4.03
N LEU A 13 39.71 -5.19 5.26
CA LEU A 13 38.31 -5.57 5.53
C LEU A 13 37.31 -4.43 5.30
N LEU A 14 37.77 -3.17 5.35
CA LEU A 14 36.94 -1.98 5.13
C LEU A 14 36.13 -2.03 3.80
N PRO A 15 36.72 -2.32 2.62
CA PRO A 15 35.95 -2.36 1.37
C PRO A 15 34.91 -3.50 1.33
N LEU A 16 35.15 -4.63 2.00
CA LEU A 16 34.17 -5.72 2.08
C LEU A 16 32.96 -5.33 2.93
N ALA A 17 33.17 -4.59 4.02
CA ALA A 17 32.10 -4.06 4.84
C ALA A 17 31.30 -2.94 4.15
N LEU A 18 31.94 -2.16 3.27
CA LEU A 18 31.23 -1.17 2.44
C LEU A 18 30.45 -1.84 1.30
N ALA A 19 30.96 -2.92 0.71
CA ALA A 19 30.31 -3.64 -0.39
C ALA A 19 29.00 -4.33 0.04
N SER A 20 28.83 -4.69 1.32
CA SER A 20 27.57 -5.27 1.81
C SER A 20 26.42 -4.27 1.89
N CYS A 21 26.68 -2.97 1.85
CA CYS A 21 25.64 -1.94 1.80
C CYS A 21 25.04 -1.80 0.39
N LEU A 22 25.79 -2.23 -0.63
CA LEU A 22 25.39 -2.20 -2.04
C LEU A 22 25.23 -3.63 -2.54
N ALA A 23 24.41 -4.43 -1.87
CA ALA A 23 23.98 -5.70 -2.44
C ALA A 23 23.34 -5.38 -3.80
N PRO A 24 23.87 -5.87 -4.93
CA PRO A 24 23.13 -5.82 -6.18
C PRO A 24 21.78 -6.47 -5.87
N ALA A 25 20.71 -5.97 -6.47
CA ALA A 25 19.39 -6.55 -6.28
C ALA A 25 19.05 -7.47 -7.47
N PRO A 26 19.89 -8.49 -7.81
CA PRO A 26 19.76 -9.20 -9.08
C PRO A 26 18.45 -10.00 -9.14
N TYR A 27 17.83 -10.29 -8.00
CA TYR A 27 16.54 -10.97 -7.94
C TYR A 27 15.35 -9.99 -7.98
N VAL A 28 15.53 -8.78 -7.44
CA VAL A 28 14.47 -7.76 -7.41
C VAL A 28 14.32 -7.12 -8.80
N ASP A 29 15.44 -6.85 -9.47
CA ASP A 29 15.45 -6.19 -10.78
C ASP A 29 15.16 -7.15 -11.93
N ARG A 30 15.44 -8.45 -11.78
CA ARG A 30 15.24 -9.45 -12.85
C ARG A 30 13.79 -9.51 -13.32
N ASP A 31 12.85 -9.45 -12.38
CA ASP A 31 11.42 -9.57 -12.65
C ASP A 31 10.68 -8.22 -12.56
N LEU A 32 11.43 -7.10 -12.48
CA LEU A 32 10.87 -5.75 -12.38
C LEU A 32 10.02 -5.41 -13.60
N GLY A 33 10.50 -5.71 -14.82
CA GLY A 33 9.75 -5.47 -16.05
C GLY A 33 8.43 -6.22 -16.08
N LYS A 34 8.44 -7.50 -15.66
CA LYS A 34 7.23 -8.32 -15.55
C LYS A 34 6.27 -7.75 -14.50
N SER A 35 6.77 -7.40 -13.32
CA SER A 35 5.97 -6.84 -12.22
C SER A 35 5.31 -5.51 -12.62
N MET A 36 6.05 -4.64 -13.32
CA MET A 36 5.51 -3.37 -13.82
C MET A 36 4.45 -3.58 -14.91
N THR A 37 4.64 -4.54 -15.80
CA THR A 37 3.61 -4.93 -16.79
C THR A 37 2.37 -5.47 -16.10
N ASP A 38 2.52 -6.38 -15.13
CA ASP A 38 1.40 -6.95 -14.37
C ASP A 38 0.64 -5.86 -13.59
N MET A 39 1.35 -4.94 -12.91
CA MET A 39 0.77 -3.76 -12.26
C MET A 39 0.03 -2.85 -13.24
N ARG A 40 0.61 -2.61 -14.42
CA ARG A 40 -0.01 -1.79 -15.46
C ARG A 40 -1.32 -2.43 -15.94
N HIS A 41 -1.34 -3.73 -16.18
CA HIS A 41 -2.55 -4.43 -16.57
C HIS A 41 -3.64 -4.38 -15.49
N ALA A 42 -3.27 -4.40 -14.20
CA ALA A 42 -4.20 -4.27 -13.10
C ALA A 42 -4.85 -2.86 -12.99
N GLN A 43 -4.25 -1.82 -13.58
CA GLN A 43 -4.81 -0.46 -13.56
C GLN A 43 -5.91 -0.24 -14.62
N TYR A 44 -6.00 -1.09 -15.64
CA TYR A 44 -6.98 -0.94 -16.71
C TYR A 44 -8.15 -1.90 -16.51
N ILE A 45 -9.33 -1.35 -16.18
CA ILE A 45 -10.58 -2.12 -16.06
C ILE A 45 -10.94 -2.84 -17.38
N ASN A 46 -10.68 -2.20 -18.53
CA ASN A 46 -10.95 -2.78 -19.84
C ASN A 46 -9.81 -2.43 -20.82
N PRO A 47 -8.82 -3.31 -21.02
CA PRO A 47 -7.70 -3.06 -21.93
C PRO A 47 -8.07 -3.07 -23.42
N GLY A 48 -9.30 -3.47 -23.80
CA GLY A 48 -9.80 -3.46 -25.17
C GLY A 48 -10.99 -2.53 -25.38
N ALA A 49 -11.07 -1.44 -24.60
CA ALA A 49 -12.19 -0.50 -24.65
C ALA A 49 -12.37 0.18 -26.02
N ASP A 50 -11.29 0.34 -26.79
CA ASP A 50 -11.30 0.86 -28.17
C ASP A 50 -12.07 -0.05 -29.15
N ARG A 51 -12.09 -1.36 -28.89
CA ARG A 51 -12.76 -2.37 -29.73
C ARG A 51 -14.12 -2.78 -29.18
N ASN A 52 -14.47 -2.31 -27.98
CA ASN A 52 -15.72 -2.63 -27.32
C ASN A 52 -16.64 -1.39 -27.25
N MET A 53 -17.67 -1.38 -28.10
CA MET A 53 -18.67 -0.31 -28.16
C MET A 53 -19.77 -0.44 -27.09
N THR A 54 -19.74 -1.46 -26.23
CA THR A 54 -20.73 -1.57 -25.15
C THR A 54 -20.54 -0.45 -24.15
N VAL A 55 -21.65 0.14 -23.69
CA VAL A 55 -21.63 1.11 -22.60
C VAL A 55 -20.98 0.47 -21.37
N PRO A 56 -19.91 1.05 -20.79
CA PRO A 56 -19.29 0.53 -19.59
C PRO A 56 -20.35 0.42 -18.47
N ALA A 57 -20.26 -0.63 -17.65
CA ALA A 57 -21.03 -0.69 -16.41
C ALA A 57 -20.57 0.47 -15.51
N GLY A 58 -21.30 1.59 -15.55
CA GLY A 58 -21.06 2.75 -14.70
C GLY A 58 -21.50 2.49 -13.26
N LEU A 59 -21.15 3.41 -12.36
CA LEU A 59 -21.78 3.44 -11.05
C LEU A 59 -23.28 3.75 -11.22
N ASP A 60 -24.13 3.03 -10.48
CA ASP A 60 -25.52 3.46 -10.31
C ASP A 60 -25.54 4.82 -9.63
N ALA A 61 -26.06 5.83 -10.32
CA ALA A 61 -26.13 7.20 -9.85
C ALA A 61 -26.90 7.30 -8.52
N THR A 62 -27.93 6.47 -8.31
CA THR A 62 -28.74 6.49 -7.09
C THR A 62 -27.93 5.94 -5.91
N ALA A 63 -27.32 4.77 -6.09
CA ALA A 63 -26.42 4.19 -5.09
C ALA A 63 -25.26 5.13 -4.76
N ALA A 64 -24.61 5.72 -5.76
CA ALA A 64 -23.50 6.65 -5.59
C ALA A 64 -23.89 7.88 -4.77
N LYS A 65 -25.03 8.51 -5.09
CA LYS A 65 -25.57 9.64 -4.33
C LYS A 65 -25.87 9.26 -2.88
N SER A 66 -26.55 8.13 -2.67
CA SER A 66 -26.91 7.67 -1.31
C SER A 66 -25.68 7.39 -0.45
N GLY A 67 -24.63 6.79 -1.02
CA GLY A 67 -23.37 6.54 -0.33
C GLY A 67 -22.66 7.84 0.05
N TYR A 68 -22.65 8.83 -0.84
CA TYR A 68 -22.08 10.15 -0.56
C TYR A 68 -22.85 10.89 0.55
N GLU A 69 -24.18 10.89 0.50
CA GLU A 69 -25.01 11.48 1.55
C GLU A 69 -24.79 10.81 2.91
N GLN A 70 -24.60 9.49 2.93
CA GLN A 70 -24.33 8.75 4.17
C GLN A 70 -22.94 9.06 4.72
N TYR A 71 -21.93 9.18 3.85
CA TYR A 71 -20.61 9.67 4.22
C TYR A 71 -20.71 11.05 4.87
N GLU A 72 -21.40 12.01 4.23
CA GLU A 72 -21.56 13.36 4.79
C GLU A 72 -22.31 13.35 6.14
N LYS A 73 -23.38 12.54 6.26
CA LYS A 73 -24.11 12.37 7.52
C LYS A 73 -23.23 11.82 8.63
N SER A 74 -22.25 10.97 8.34
CA SER A 74 -21.37 10.39 9.37
C SER A 74 -20.54 11.45 10.10
N PHE A 75 -20.17 12.56 9.45
CA PHE A 75 -19.44 13.68 10.08
C PHE A 75 -20.34 14.67 10.80
N LYS A 76 -21.65 14.65 10.50
CA LYS A 76 -22.65 15.52 11.11
C LYS A 76 -23.47 14.79 12.19
N ALA A 77 -23.36 13.47 12.27
CA ALA A 77 -24.09 12.66 13.22
C ALA A 77 -23.59 12.97 14.63
N PRO A 78 -24.46 13.41 15.56
CA PRO A 78 -24.07 13.53 16.96
C PRO A 78 -23.61 12.16 17.47
N GLU A 79 -22.57 12.14 18.32
CA GLU A 79 -22.08 10.91 18.93
C GLU A 79 -23.25 10.13 19.53
N LYS A 80 -23.44 8.88 19.07
CA LYS A 80 -24.48 8.01 19.63
C LYS A 80 -24.16 7.83 21.12
N ASN A 81 -25.00 8.41 21.97
CA ASN A 81 -24.88 8.30 23.40
C ASN A 81 -25.06 6.83 23.80
N THR A 82 -23.95 6.11 23.91
CA THR A 82 -23.88 4.66 24.15
C THR A 82 -24.14 4.33 25.62
N ASN A 83 -24.28 5.36 26.48
CA ASN A 83 -24.44 5.22 27.92
C ASN A 83 -25.91 5.19 28.37
N THR A 84 -26.77 4.43 27.71
CA THR A 84 -28.09 4.12 28.29
C THR A 84 -27.98 2.83 29.10
N PHE A 85 -27.26 2.88 30.23
CA PHE A 85 -27.33 1.82 31.23
C PHE A 85 -28.67 1.92 31.97
N THR A 86 -29.70 1.22 31.50
CA THR A 86 -30.95 1.00 32.22
C THR A 86 -30.74 -0.01 33.34
N ILE A 87 -29.96 0.34 34.37
CA ILE A 87 -29.97 -0.39 35.64
C ILE A 87 -31.16 0.14 36.44
N GLY A 88 -32.34 -0.39 36.13
CA GLY A 88 -33.54 -0.20 36.93
C GLY A 88 -33.44 -1.03 38.20
N ILE A 89 -32.89 -0.46 39.27
CA ILE A 89 -33.14 -0.95 40.63
C ILE A 89 -34.01 0.05 41.37
N GLY A 90 -35.30 -0.24 41.40
CA GLY A 90 -36.25 0.40 42.30
C GLY A 90 -37.12 -0.67 42.90
N LYS A 91 -36.70 -1.20 44.07
CA LYS A 91 -37.44 -1.32 45.35
C LYS A 91 -36.40 -1.55 46.45
#